data_AF-A0A1Q6M6Z5-F1
#
_entry.id   AF-A0A1Q6M6Z5-F1
#
_cell.length_a   1.000
_cell.length_b   1.000
_cell.length_c   1.000
_cell.angle_alpha   90.00
_cell.angle_beta   90.00
_cell.angle_gamma   90.00
#
_symmetry.space_group_name_H-M   'P 1'
#
loop_
_entity.id
_entity.type
_entity.pdbx_description
1 polymer ?
#
loop_
_entity_poly.entity_id
_entity_poly.type
_entity_poly.pdbx_seq_one_letter_code
_entity_poly.pdbx_strand_id
1 'polypeptide(L)'
;MKTKDTRGITLVALVITIVVLLILVGISINLVLGDNGIITKAQEARIAQELSSYKENMEIFITTQQIQDNKFDSSSLTAYKSKLYYNTKNEDNKKGIEAVLGNVNKKYIEKIEIVNGKIYLNTTNKTEQRVASSIGIRVNSWDVVDGTLLSSNKNLELVEDKDTVVIPPSIKKIGAGAFSGVTNLKKVIIPGTVEQIDSDAFSNNSLLEEVVIEDGVKRIGAYAFKNCTKLRSIDFPNSVTEMGEAVLQGCTALKSVKLSKNIDKISDYFFSYTGIEQITIPEGITSIGGYTFEGCDMLKKVTFSASVKEIGYGMFWNVKSLTEIEVNEANNNFKFENGLLMSKDGTTVYCGILSLEEITIPDGVKEIRVNAFVGSSAKYINVPNSISYISGGEFYGMYMLKEIRVSENNEKYKTVNGSLYTKDGEELIRYIANGNTIIIPEGVKVIRTGAVQGKKIRKLKLPSTLIELKAMSLNSVTGLDTVYIPENVEAFESTVLPNDAKVVVSESNKNIKSVDDSMVLSKDGKILYAACSSVGEFNIPNTVEIIDTQCFVRNYNIKDLVLPENVKEIRSAAFGYSTLCSIEIPNSTNTIAGNVFTNCAQLTSIKINKEKSGISGSPWSCPLGERAVEWLK
;
A
#
# COMPACT_ATOMS: atom_id res chain seq x y z
N MET A 1 -55.51 34.77 -14.12
CA MET A 1 -56.85 35.38 -13.93
C MET A 1 -56.68 36.84 -13.51
N LYS A 2 -57.51 37.78 -14.00
CA LYS A 2 -57.47 39.20 -13.62
C LYS A 2 -58.80 39.58 -12.95
N THR A 3 -58.80 39.84 -11.64
CA THR A 3 -59.98 40.40 -10.95
C THR A 3 -59.53 41.40 -9.89
N LYS A 4 -60.19 42.58 -9.83
CA LYS A 4 -59.88 43.65 -8.87
C LYS A 4 -60.93 43.81 -7.75
N ASP A 5 -61.96 42.96 -7.71
CA ASP A 5 -63.02 43.04 -6.69
C ASP A 5 -63.14 41.79 -5.81
N THR A 6 -63.84 41.94 -4.69
CA THR A 6 -64.04 40.90 -3.67
C THR A 6 -64.88 39.72 -4.12
N ARG A 7 -65.72 39.87 -5.17
CA ARG A 7 -66.47 38.75 -5.77
C ARG A 7 -65.57 37.88 -6.65
N GLY A 8 -64.58 38.50 -7.30
CA GLY A 8 -63.52 37.81 -8.03
C GLY A 8 -62.65 36.91 -7.14
N ILE A 9 -62.47 37.26 -5.86
CA ILE A 9 -61.72 36.44 -4.90
C ILE A 9 -62.47 35.15 -4.56
N THR A 10 -63.78 35.20 -4.39
CA THR A 10 -64.61 33.99 -4.18
C THR A 10 -64.59 33.09 -5.41
N LEU A 11 -64.56 33.68 -6.62
CA LEU A 11 -64.42 32.94 -7.87
C LEU A 11 -63.04 32.30 -8.01
N VAL A 12 -61.96 33.00 -7.62
CA VAL A 12 -60.59 32.49 -7.64
C VAL A 12 -60.42 31.36 -6.61
N ALA A 13 -60.98 31.49 -5.42
CA ALA A 13 -60.99 30.43 -4.41
C ALA A 13 -61.75 29.20 -4.92
N LEU A 14 -62.92 29.37 -5.53
CA LEU A 14 -63.71 28.28 -6.11
C LEU A 14 -62.95 27.57 -7.25
N VAL A 15 -62.27 28.32 -8.12
CA VAL A 15 -61.45 27.79 -9.21
C VAL A 15 -60.23 27.04 -8.66
N ILE A 16 -59.59 27.54 -7.61
CA ILE A 16 -58.48 26.84 -6.95
C ILE A 16 -58.98 25.54 -6.30
N THR A 17 -60.15 25.54 -5.65
CA THR A 17 -60.74 24.32 -5.08
C THR A 17 -61.05 23.28 -6.16
N ILE A 18 -61.58 23.70 -7.32
CA ILE A 18 -61.84 22.82 -8.47
C ILE A 18 -60.53 22.27 -9.05
N VAL A 19 -59.48 23.10 -9.16
CA VAL A 19 -58.16 22.67 -9.66
C VAL A 19 -57.50 21.68 -8.69
N VAL A 20 -57.61 21.89 -7.38
CA VAL A 20 -57.11 20.95 -6.36
C VAL A 20 -57.86 19.62 -6.42
N LEU A 21 -59.19 19.64 -6.59
CA LEU A 21 -59.99 18.43 -6.78
C LEU A 21 -59.60 17.66 -8.05
N LEU A 22 -59.32 18.35 -9.16
CA LEU A 22 -58.89 17.71 -10.42
C LEU A 22 -57.47 17.14 -10.34
N ILE A 23 -56.56 17.77 -9.59
CA ILE A 23 -55.21 17.24 -9.34
C ILE A 23 -55.26 15.98 -8.46
N LEU A 24 -56.18 15.92 -7.49
CA LEU A 24 -56.38 14.74 -6.63
C LEU A 24 -56.88 13.49 -7.39
N VAL A 25 -57.53 13.66 -8.55
CA VAL A 25 -57.87 12.55 -9.48
C VAL A 25 -56.84 12.36 -10.60
N GLY A 26 -55.64 12.91 -10.46
CA GLY A 26 -54.49 12.62 -11.33
C GLY A 26 -54.45 13.42 -12.64
N ILE A 27 -55.23 14.50 -12.76
CA ILE A 27 -55.21 15.36 -13.95
C ILE A 27 -54.20 16.50 -13.74
N SER A 28 -53.17 16.55 -14.58
CA SER A 28 -52.18 17.64 -14.57
C SER A 28 -52.76 18.91 -15.21
N ILE A 29 -52.75 20.03 -14.47
CA ILE A 29 -53.26 21.33 -14.94
C ILE A 29 -52.16 22.39 -14.83
N ASN A 30 -51.89 23.10 -15.92
CA ASN A 30 -51.00 24.27 -15.94
C ASN A 30 -51.81 25.54 -15.67
N LEU A 31 -51.48 26.29 -14.62
CA LEU A 31 -52.19 27.50 -14.25
C LEU A 31 -51.29 28.73 -14.39
N VAL A 32 -51.61 29.58 -15.37
CA VAL A 32 -50.85 30.81 -15.66
C VAL A 32 -51.62 32.02 -15.11
N LEU A 33 -51.04 32.71 -14.13
CA LEU A 33 -51.59 33.95 -13.59
C LEU A 33 -51.05 35.14 -14.40
N GLY A 34 -51.89 35.66 -15.31
CA GLY A 34 -51.51 36.78 -16.17
C GLY A 34 -51.26 38.11 -15.45
N ASP A 35 -50.25 38.82 -15.94
CA ASP A 35 -49.64 40.03 -15.40
C ASP A 35 -50.61 41.19 -15.14
N ASN A 36 -50.47 41.83 -13.97
CA ASN A 36 -51.01 43.14 -13.56
C ASN A 36 -52.16 43.16 -12.53
N GLY A 37 -52.04 42.40 -11.44
CA GLY A 37 -52.83 42.62 -10.23
C GLY A 37 -51.95 42.63 -8.98
N ILE A 38 -51.78 43.80 -8.35
CA ILE A 38 -51.10 43.91 -7.05
C ILE A 38 -52.04 43.29 -6.01
N ILE A 39 -51.68 42.11 -5.51
CA ILE A 39 -52.33 41.47 -4.37
C ILE A 39 -51.84 42.23 -3.12
N THR A 40 -52.75 42.72 -2.27
CA THR A 40 -52.37 43.46 -1.06
C THR A 40 -51.81 42.51 0.01
N LYS A 41 -50.95 43.01 0.92
CA LYS A 41 -50.32 42.20 2.00
C LYS A 41 -51.31 41.36 2.83
N ALA A 42 -52.53 41.87 3.03
CA ALA A 42 -53.59 41.15 3.75
C ALA A 42 -54.19 39.98 2.95
N GLN A 43 -54.22 40.11 1.62
CA GLN A 43 -54.70 39.06 0.71
C GLN A 43 -53.65 37.95 0.54
N GLU A 44 -52.36 38.30 0.50
CA GLU A 44 -51.25 37.36 0.41
C GLU A 44 -51.10 36.51 1.70
N ALA A 45 -51.24 37.13 2.87
CA ALA A 45 -51.24 36.42 4.15
C ALA A 45 -52.40 35.42 4.28
N ARG A 46 -53.58 35.76 3.76
CA ARG A 46 -54.78 34.92 3.84
C ARG A 46 -54.72 33.72 2.89
N ILE A 47 -54.17 33.91 1.68
CA ILE A 47 -53.88 32.83 0.73
C ILE A 47 -52.79 31.90 1.29
N ALA A 48 -51.72 32.45 1.87
CA ALA A 48 -50.68 31.66 2.52
C ALA A 48 -51.22 30.86 3.72
N GLN A 49 -52.15 31.42 4.49
CA GLN A 49 -52.80 30.75 5.62
C GLN A 49 -53.68 29.59 5.15
N GLU A 50 -54.49 29.77 4.10
CA GLU A 50 -55.31 28.69 3.53
C GLU A 50 -54.45 27.59 2.88
N LEU A 51 -53.38 27.94 2.15
CA LEU A 51 -52.48 26.98 1.51
C LEU A 51 -51.58 26.23 2.50
N SER A 52 -51.28 26.81 3.67
CA SER A 52 -50.48 26.15 4.72
C SER A 52 -51.18 24.92 5.34
N SER A 53 -52.49 24.78 5.14
CA SER A 53 -53.27 23.63 5.60
C SER A 53 -53.16 22.39 4.69
N TYR A 54 -52.58 22.52 3.49
CA TYR A 54 -52.37 21.43 2.54
C TYR A 54 -50.87 21.16 2.39
N LYS A 55 -50.37 20.21 3.18
CA LYS A 55 -48.94 20.11 3.53
C LYS A 55 -48.03 19.41 2.51
N GLU A 56 -48.53 18.89 1.41
CA GLU A 56 -47.70 18.10 0.49
C GLU A 56 -48.06 18.43 -0.97
N ASN A 57 -47.05 18.81 -1.76
CA ASN A 57 -47.07 18.98 -3.23
C ASN A 57 -47.50 20.34 -3.82
N MET A 58 -46.72 21.40 -3.56
CA MET A 58 -46.70 22.58 -4.45
C MET A 58 -45.26 23.00 -4.78
N GLU A 59 -44.92 22.97 -6.07
CA GLU A 59 -43.74 23.63 -6.64
C GLU A 59 -44.14 25.06 -7.06
N ILE A 60 -43.38 26.07 -6.64
CA ILE A 60 -43.59 27.47 -7.05
C ILE A 60 -42.42 27.88 -7.94
N PHE A 61 -42.71 28.21 -9.19
CA PHE A 61 -41.74 28.81 -10.12
C PHE A 61 -41.73 30.33 -9.95
N ILE A 62 -40.60 30.88 -9.49
CA ILE A 62 -40.34 32.32 -9.50
C ILE A 62 -39.59 32.63 -10.80
N THR A 63 -40.21 33.42 -11.68
CA THR A 63 -39.61 33.81 -12.97
C THR A 63 -38.56 34.90 -12.81
N THR A 64 -37.55 34.87 -13.68
CA THR A 64 -36.32 35.70 -13.72
C THR A 64 -36.52 37.21 -13.55
N GLN A 65 -37.70 37.73 -13.88
CA GLN A 65 -38.02 39.17 -13.76
C GLN A 65 -38.15 39.64 -12.30
N GLN A 66 -38.60 38.80 -11.37
CA GLN A 66 -38.82 39.18 -9.97
C GLN A 66 -37.52 39.34 -9.17
N ILE A 67 -36.43 38.74 -9.63
CA ILE A 67 -35.09 38.85 -9.02
C ILE A 67 -34.41 40.17 -9.42
N GLN A 68 -34.67 40.67 -10.63
CA GLN A 68 -34.02 41.88 -11.14
C GLN A 68 -34.49 43.18 -10.45
N ASP A 69 -35.69 43.21 -9.87
CA ASP A 69 -36.27 44.41 -9.29
C ASP A 69 -35.84 44.69 -7.83
N ASN A 70 -35.00 43.85 -7.22
CA ASN A 70 -34.34 44.09 -5.93
C ASN A 70 -35.29 44.48 -4.75
N LYS A 71 -36.53 43.96 -4.74
CA LYS A 71 -37.51 44.23 -3.67
C LYS A 71 -37.64 43.08 -2.67
N PHE A 72 -36.53 42.63 -2.08
CA PHE A 72 -36.57 41.68 -0.98
C PHE A 72 -35.94 42.26 0.28
N ASP A 73 -36.78 42.51 1.29
CA ASP A 73 -36.36 42.83 2.66
C ASP A 73 -35.93 41.54 3.38
N SER A 74 -34.85 41.64 4.17
CA SER A 74 -34.14 40.55 4.86
C SER A 74 -35.01 39.68 5.76
N SER A 75 -36.16 40.18 6.22
CA SER A 75 -37.12 39.43 7.03
C SER A 75 -37.94 38.41 6.22
N SER A 76 -38.13 38.63 4.91
CA SER A 76 -38.92 37.76 4.03
C SER A 76 -38.16 36.52 3.57
N LEU A 77 -36.82 36.57 3.54
CA LEU A 77 -35.98 35.45 3.11
C LEU A 77 -36.07 34.25 4.06
N THR A 78 -36.24 34.50 5.36
CA THR A 78 -36.25 33.45 6.38
C THR A 78 -37.46 32.51 6.26
N ALA A 79 -38.59 33.01 5.73
CA ALA A 79 -39.77 32.21 5.45
C ALA A 79 -39.64 31.38 4.15
N TYR A 80 -38.81 31.81 3.20
CA TYR A 80 -38.55 31.12 1.93
C TYR A 80 -37.41 30.09 2.00
N LYS A 81 -36.59 30.10 3.08
CA LYS A 81 -35.48 29.16 3.33
C LYS A 81 -35.87 27.68 3.31
N SER A 82 -37.14 27.34 3.52
CA SER A 82 -37.60 25.95 3.62
C SER A 82 -38.17 25.36 2.31
N LYS A 83 -38.19 26.10 1.19
CA LYS A 83 -38.89 25.67 -0.04
C LYS A 83 -38.09 25.75 -1.36
N LEU A 84 -36.81 26.13 -1.35
CA LEU A 84 -35.99 26.18 -2.57
C LEU A 84 -35.26 24.85 -2.80
N TYR A 85 -35.91 23.93 -3.51
CA TYR A 85 -35.23 22.80 -4.15
C TYR A 85 -34.60 23.28 -5.47
N TYR A 86 -33.28 23.39 -5.52
CA TYR A 86 -32.56 23.75 -6.75
C TYR A 86 -32.39 22.52 -7.64
N ASN A 87 -33.06 22.52 -8.81
CA ASN A 87 -32.92 21.49 -9.84
C ASN A 87 -31.61 21.74 -10.65
N THR A 88 -30.71 20.76 -10.66
CA THR A 88 -29.26 20.92 -10.94
C THR A 88 -28.87 20.73 -12.41
N LYS A 89 -29.45 21.49 -13.35
CA LYS A 89 -29.18 21.25 -14.80
C LYS A 89 -28.83 22.44 -15.72
N ASN A 90 -28.49 23.66 -15.26
CA ASN A 90 -28.13 24.71 -16.24
C ASN A 90 -27.18 25.85 -15.79
N GLU A 91 -26.47 26.47 -16.75
CA GLU A 91 -25.57 27.65 -16.59
C GLU A 91 -26.29 28.90 -16.04
N ASP A 92 -27.59 29.04 -16.30
CA ASP A 92 -28.41 30.17 -15.81
C ASP A 92 -28.49 30.25 -14.27
N ASN A 93 -28.19 29.14 -13.57
CA ASN A 93 -28.20 29.09 -12.11
C ASN A 93 -26.93 29.67 -11.47
N LYS A 94 -25.81 29.80 -12.20
CA LYS A 94 -24.61 30.47 -11.68
C LYS A 94 -24.92 31.92 -11.32
N LYS A 95 -25.66 32.62 -12.18
CA LYS A 95 -26.12 34.00 -11.95
C LYS A 95 -27.12 34.10 -10.80
N GLY A 96 -28.02 33.13 -10.66
CA GLY A 96 -28.99 33.07 -9.55
C GLY A 96 -28.32 32.88 -8.18
N ILE A 97 -27.28 32.05 -8.13
CA ILE A 97 -26.50 31.79 -6.91
C ILE A 97 -25.53 32.93 -6.62
N GLU A 98 -24.91 33.53 -7.64
CA GLU A 98 -24.15 34.78 -7.55
C GLU A 98 -25.02 35.95 -7.06
N ALA A 99 -26.31 35.99 -7.39
CA ALA A 99 -27.24 37.01 -6.89
C ALA A 99 -27.64 36.79 -5.42
N VAL A 100 -27.88 35.55 -5.00
CA VAL A 100 -28.18 35.20 -3.60
C VAL A 100 -26.94 35.38 -2.70
N LEU A 101 -25.76 34.99 -3.18
CA LEU A 101 -24.48 35.15 -2.49
C LEU A 101 -23.87 36.54 -2.69
N GLY A 102 -24.33 37.34 -3.65
CA GLY A 102 -23.93 38.73 -3.81
C GLY A 102 -24.24 39.59 -2.58
N ASN A 103 -25.24 39.18 -1.78
CA ASN A 103 -25.55 39.76 -0.47
C ASN A 103 -24.64 39.23 0.67
N VAL A 104 -23.87 38.18 0.41
CA VAL A 104 -22.84 37.61 1.29
C VAL A 104 -21.49 37.84 0.61
N ASN A 105 -20.93 39.05 0.74
CA ASN A 105 -19.55 39.46 0.41
C ASN A 105 -18.89 38.79 -0.84
N LYS A 106 -18.71 39.56 -1.93
CA LYS A 106 -18.12 39.14 -3.23
C LYS A 106 -16.87 38.24 -3.15
N LYS A 107 -16.07 38.32 -2.08
CA LYS A 107 -14.90 37.47 -1.81
C LYS A 107 -15.21 35.96 -1.77
N TYR A 108 -16.46 35.54 -1.57
CA TYR A 108 -16.83 34.12 -1.47
C TYR A 108 -17.20 33.47 -2.81
N ILE A 109 -17.49 34.27 -3.85
CA ILE A 109 -17.92 33.77 -5.17
C ILE A 109 -16.78 33.09 -5.94
N GLU A 110 -15.55 33.59 -5.78
CA GLU A 110 -14.35 33.04 -6.43
C GLU A 110 -13.96 31.63 -5.94
N LYS A 111 -14.55 31.16 -4.84
CA LYS A 111 -14.25 29.86 -4.21
C LYS A 111 -15.28 28.77 -4.51
N ILE A 112 -16.25 29.06 -5.39
CA ILE A 112 -17.37 28.16 -5.69
C ILE A 112 -17.08 27.40 -6.98
N GLU A 113 -17.13 26.07 -6.88
CA GLU A 113 -16.93 25.18 -8.03
C GLU A 113 -18.19 24.36 -8.30
N ILE A 114 -18.51 24.19 -9.58
CA ILE A 114 -19.60 23.33 -10.03
C ILE A 114 -19.00 22.12 -10.74
N VAL A 115 -19.20 20.93 -10.17
CA VAL A 115 -18.70 19.66 -10.74
C VAL A 115 -19.88 18.71 -10.89
N ASN A 116 -20.17 18.29 -12.13
CA ASN A 116 -21.26 17.37 -12.47
C ASN A 116 -22.63 17.81 -11.89
N GLY A 117 -22.94 19.11 -11.95
CA GLY A 117 -24.20 19.68 -11.45
C GLY A 117 -24.26 19.89 -9.93
N LYS A 118 -23.19 19.60 -9.18
CA LYS A 118 -23.10 19.83 -7.73
C LYS A 118 -22.21 21.04 -7.42
N ILE A 119 -22.58 21.80 -6.40
CA ILE A 119 -21.94 23.08 -6.02
C ILE A 119 -21.11 22.89 -4.77
N TYR A 120 -19.84 23.26 -4.85
CA TYR A 120 -18.84 23.12 -3.82
C TYR A 120 -18.29 24.48 -3.41
N LEU A 121 -18.11 24.72 -2.10
CA LEU A 121 -17.36 25.88 -1.59
C LEU A 121 -16.01 25.41 -1.03
N ASN A 122 -14.92 25.87 -1.64
CA ASN A 122 -13.55 25.58 -1.20
C ASN A 122 -13.09 26.63 -0.18
N THR A 123 -13.19 26.31 1.12
CA THR A 123 -12.80 27.24 2.19
C THR A 123 -12.30 26.57 3.47
N THR A 124 -11.24 27.12 4.05
CA THR A 124 -10.68 26.75 5.37
C THR A 124 -11.29 27.56 6.53
N ASN A 125 -12.16 28.54 6.22
CA ASN A 125 -12.74 29.44 7.23
C ASN A 125 -14.02 28.84 7.84
N LYS A 126 -13.98 28.48 9.12
CA LYS A 126 -15.11 27.89 9.87
C LYS A 126 -16.43 28.67 9.76
N THR A 127 -16.38 29.99 9.63
CA THR A 127 -17.58 30.81 9.46
C THR A 127 -18.17 30.65 8.06
N GLU A 128 -17.33 30.59 7.03
CA GLU A 128 -17.74 30.34 5.64
C GLU A 128 -18.32 28.93 5.49
N GLN A 129 -17.73 27.95 6.17
CA GLN A 129 -18.24 26.58 6.24
C GLN A 129 -19.64 26.51 6.87
N ARG A 130 -19.85 27.20 8.01
CA ARG A 130 -21.17 27.26 8.66
C ARG A 130 -22.24 27.91 7.79
N VAL A 131 -21.88 28.98 7.06
CA VAL A 131 -22.80 29.68 6.16
C VAL A 131 -23.17 28.79 4.98
N ALA A 132 -22.20 28.16 4.30
CA ALA A 132 -22.47 27.29 3.16
C ALA A 132 -23.29 26.03 3.51
N SER A 133 -23.01 25.39 4.65
CA SER A 133 -23.83 24.30 5.16
C SER A 133 -25.27 24.73 5.45
N SER A 134 -25.49 25.98 5.88
CA SER A 134 -26.83 26.50 6.18
C SER A 134 -27.70 26.80 4.94
N ILE A 135 -27.11 26.77 3.74
CA ILE A 135 -27.78 27.04 2.45
C ILE A 135 -27.67 25.88 1.45
N GLY A 136 -27.27 24.68 1.92
CA GLY A 136 -27.19 23.48 1.08
C GLY A 136 -26.01 23.41 0.11
N ILE A 137 -25.04 24.32 0.23
CA ILE A 137 -23.79 24.28 -0.53
C ILE A 137 -22.83 23.30 0.15
N ARG A 138 -22.29 22.33 -0.60
CA ARG A 138 -21.36 21.36 -0.04
C ARG A 138 -20.03 22.05 0.26
N VAL A 139 -19.60 21.98 1.51
CA VAL A 139 -18.33 22.55 1.94
C VAL A 139 -17.28 21.47 1.91
N ASN A 140 -16.25 21.68 1.11
CA ASN A 140 -15.05 20.90 1.26
C ASN A 140 -14.04 21.72 2.07
N SER A 141 -13.84 21.35 3.34
CA SER A 141 -12.75 21.87 4.14
C SER A 141 -11.45 21.12 3.79
N TRP A 142 -10.98 21.31 2.55
CA TRP A 142 -9.71 20.77 2.11
C TRP A 142 -8.56 21.64 2.63
N ASP A 143 -7.56 21.05 3.25
CA ASP A 143 -6.31 21.76 3.55
C ASP A 143 -5.47 21.82 2.27
N VAL A 144 -5.59 22.93 1.54
CA VAL A 144 -4.87 23.16 0.28
C VAL A 144 -3.79 24.23 0.49
N VAL A 145 -2.54 23.90 0.16
CA VAL A 145 -1.40 24.82 0.16
C VAL A 145 -0.74 24.76 -1.21
N ASP A 146 -0.66 25.89 -1.91
CA ASP A 146 -0.05 26.02 -3.24
C ASP A 146 -0.56 24.97 -4.26
N GLY A 147 -1.88 24.74 -4.27
CA GLY A 147 -2.51 23.74 -5.14
C GLY A 147 -2.30 22.28 -4.72
N THR A 148 -1.63 22.04 -3.59
CA THR A 148 -1.43 20.72 -2.99
C THR A 148 -2.46 20.46 -1.89
N LEU A 149 -3.17 19.35 -2.00
CA LEU A 149 -4.09 18.87 -0.98
C LEU A 149 -3.35 18.07 0.10
N LEU A 150 -3.21 18.60 1.31
CA LEU A 150 -2.35 18.05 2.37
C LEU A 150 -3.07 17.15 3.37
N SER A 151 -4.35 17.38 3.64
CA SER A 151 -5.13 16.55 4.55
C SER A 151 -6.61 16.53 4.15
N SER A 152 -7.17 15.33 4.12
CA SER A 152 -8.58 15.11 4.34
C SER A 152 -8.74 15.10 5.86
N ASN A 153 -9.46 16.09 6.40
CA ASN A 153 -9.70 16.21 7.84
C ASN A 153 -10.11 14.83 8.37
N LYS A 154 -9.43 14.27 9.39
CA LYS A 154 -9.77 12.94 9.95
C LYS A 154 -11.22 12.83 10.43
N ASN A 155 -11.84 14.00 10.65
CA ASN A 155 -13.27 14.20 10.89
C ASN A 155 -14.02 14.62 9.61
N LEU A 156 -13.69 14.06 8.45
CA LEU A 156 -14.65 13.93 7.36
C LEU A 156 -15.75 12.98 7.85
N GLU A 157 -16.57 13.48 8.78
CA GLU A 157 -17.99 13.20 8.77
C GLU A 157 -18.46 13.66 7.38
N LEU A 158 -18.32 12.75 6.41
CA LEU A 158 -19.07 12.81 5.17
C LEU A 158 -20.52 12.93 5.62
N VAL A 159 -21.03 14.17 5.60
CA VAL A 159 -22.35 14.54 6.11
C VAL A 159 -23.38 13.57 5.53
N GLU A 160 -23.83 12.62 6.36
CA GLU A 160 -24.84 11.56 6.23
C GLU A 160 -25.11 10.87 4.87
N ASP A 161 -24.41 11.19 3.80
CA ASP A 161 -24.50 10.53 2.50
C ASP A 161 -23.38 11.01 1.58
N LYS A 162 -22.31 10.20 1.44
CA LYS A 162 -21.61 9.87 0.19
C LYS A 162 -20.22 9.31 0.45
N ASP A 163 -20.11 8.01 0.24
CA ASP A 163 -18.89 7.21 0.09
C ASP A 163 -18.01 7.59 -1.13
N THR A 164 -18.23 8.76 -1.75
CA THR A 164 -17.60 9.20 -2.99
C THR A 164 -16.94 10.57 -2.83
N VAL A 165 -15.65 10.66 -3.13
CA VAL A 165 -14.85 11.90 -3.19
C VAL A 165 -14.62 12.29 -4.65
N VAL A 166 -14.84 13.56 -4.97
CA VAL A 166 -14.48 14.16 -6.26
C VAL A 166 -13.47 15.25 -5.97
N ILE A 167 -12.25 15.08 -6.48
CA ILE A 167 -11.18 16.05 -6.28
C ILE A 167 -11.49 17.32 -7.09
N PRO A 168 -11.42 18.52 -6.49
CA PRO A 168 -11.66 19.78 -7.19
C PRO A 168 -10.68 19.99 -8.36
N PRO A 169 -11.11 20.47 -9.53
CA PRO A 169 -10.22 20.78 -10.65
C PRO A 169 -9.13 21.84 -10.35
N SER A 170 -9.30 22.65 -9.30
CA SER A 170 -8.28 23.59 -8.84
C SER A 170 -7.06 22.89 -8.18
N ILE A 171 -7.19 21.62 -7.80
CA ILE A 171 -6.08 20.85 -7.21
C ILE A 171 -5.10 20.45 -8.30
N LYS A 172 -3.81 20.74 -8.06
CA LYS A 172 -2.69 20.34 -8.90
C LYS A 172 -1.95 19.12 -8.36
N LYS A 173 -2.00 18.92 -7.05
CA LYS A 173 -1.28 17.84 -6.39
C LYS A 173 -2.07 17.29 -5.23
N ILE A 174 -2.08 15.97 -5.06
CA ILE A 174 -2.56 15.31 -3.85
C ILE A 174 -1.33 14.95 -3.01
N GLY A 175 -1.24 15.53 -1.83
CA GLY A 175 -0.10 15.39 -0.92
C GLY A 175 -0.02 14.03 -0.25
N ALA A 176 1.15 13.75 0.33
CA ALA A 176 1.45 12.46 0.93
C ALA A 176 0.46 12.14 2.06
N GLY A 177 -0.13 10.95 2.03
CA GLY A 177 -1.09 10.50 3.05
C GLY A 177 -2.42 11.27 3.11
N ALA A 178 -2.74 12.15 2.15
CA ALA A 178 -3.89 13.07 2.24
C ALA A 178 -5.23 12.37 2.55
N PHE A 179 -5.45 11.19 1.98
CA PHE A 179 -6.62 10.32 2.19
C PHE A 179 -6.23 8.95 2.75
N SER A 180 -5.12 8.84 3.48
CA SER A 180 -4.73 7.56 4.07
C SER A 180 -5.69 7.15 5.19
N GLY A 181 -6.20 5.92 5.14
CA GLY A 181 -7.02 5.33 6.20
C GLY A 181 -8.44 5.90 6.36
N VAL A 182 -9.00 6.53 5.33
CA VAL A 182 -10.39 7.02 5.34
C VAL A 182 -11.35 5.82 5.30
N THR A 183 -12.01 5.58 6.42
CA THR A 183 -12.75 4.33 6.69
C THR A 183 -14.04 4.16 5.89
N ASN A 184 -14.61 5.25 5.34
CA ASN A 184 -15.89 5.25 4.63
C ASN A 184 -15.79 5.56 3.13
N LEU A 185 -14.57 5.72 2.59
CA LEU A 185 -14.36 6.05 1.18
C LEU A 185 -14.54 4.80 0.29
N LYS A 186 -15.52 4.81 -0.62
CA LYS A 186 -15.72 3.77 -1.65
C LYS A 186 -15.35 4.19 -3.06
N LYS A 187 -15.40 5.48 -3.38
CA LYS A 187 -15.07 5.98 -4.72
C LYS A 187 -14.26 7.27 -4.66
N VAL A 188 -13.25 7.39 -5.52
CA VAL A 188 -12.58 8.67 -5.77
C VAL A 188 -12.53 8.99 -7.27
N ILE A 189 -12.75 10.26 -7.62
CA ILE A 189 -12.58 10.80 -8.96
C ILE A 189 -11.49 11.86 -8.92
N ILE A 190 -10.40 11.63 -9.65
CA ILE A 190 -9.21 12.48 -9.75
C ILE A 190 -9.22 13.13 -11.14
N PRO A 191 -9.45 14.46 -11.24
CA PRO A 191 -9.52 15.13 -12.52
C PRO A 191 -8.14 15.29 -13.15
N GLY A 192 -8.12 15.48 -14.47
CA GLY A 192 -6.88 15.64 -15.26
C GLY A 192 -6.05 16.88 -14.91
N THR A 193 -6.59 17.78 -14.08
CA THR A 193 -5.87 18.95 -13.56
C THR A 193 -4.86 18.59 -12.48
N VAL A 194 -5.06 17.44 -11.80
CA VAL A 194 -4.09 16.89 -10.85
C VAL A 194 -2.93 16.32 -11.64
N GLU A 195 -1.73 16.83 -11.41
CA GLU A 195 -0.52 16.40 -12.12
C GLU A 195 0.24 15.33 -11.32
N GLN A 196 0.04 15.28 -10.00
CA GLN A 196 0.79 14.42 -9.09
C GLN A 196 -0.06 13.90 -7.93
N ILE A 197 0.03 12.60 -7.67
CA ILE A 197 -0.47 11.92 -6.48
C ILE A 197 0.77 11.47 -5.68
N ASP A 198 0.97 11.99 -4.47
CA ASP A 198 2.13 11.65 -3.64
C ASP A 198 2.01 10.29 -2.95
N SER A 199 3.10 9.89 -2.30
CA SER A 199 3.18 8.63 -1.57
C SER A 199 2.09 8.49 -0.51
N ASP A 200 1.55 7.29 -0.36
CA ASP A 200 0.49 6.96 0.60
C ASP A 200 -0.82 7.75 0.46
N ALA A 201 -1.00 8.56 -0.59
CA ALA A 201 -2.11 9.50 -0.71
C ALA A 201 -3.49 8.87 -0.48
N PHE A 202 -3.72 7.62 -0.90
CA PHE A 202 -4.94 6.86 -0.69
C PHE A 202 -4.68 5.50 -0.02
N SER A 203 -3.59 5.33 0.74
CA SER A 203 -3.26 4.04 1.35
C SER A 203 -4.24 3.65 2.47
N ASN A 204 -4.40 2.35 2.72
CA ASN A 204 -5.23 1.76 3.77
C ASN A 204 -6.74 2.12 3.73
N ASN A 205 -7.26 2.53 2.57
CA ASN A 205 -8.69 2.74 2.36
C ASN A 205 -9.41 1.41 2.11
N SER A 206 -9.69 0.67 3.18
CA SER A 206 -10.24 -0.70 3.11
C SER A 206 -11.63 -0.81 2.45
N LEU A 207 -12.38 0.29 2.33
CA LEU A 207 -13.66 0.33 1.63
C LEU A 207 -13.59 0.86 0.19
N LEU A 208 -12.42 1.33 -0.29
CA LEU A 208 -12.29 1.93 -1.62
C LEU A 208 -12.49 0.87 -2.69
N GLU A 209 -13.55 1.01 -3.48
CA GLU A 209 -13.99 0.07 -4.52
C GLU A 209 -13.63 0.57 -5.93
N GLU A 210 -13.63 1.89 -6.15
CA GLU A 210 -13.45 2.52 -7.46
C GLU A 210 -12.53 3.76 -7.40
N VAL A 211 -11.53 3.81 -8.29
CA VAL A 211 -10.66 4.97 -8.50
C VAL A 211 -10.75 5.35 -9.98
N VAL A 212 -11.19 6.58 -10.25
CA VAL A 212 -11.18 7.15 -11.60
C VAL A 212 -10.04 8.17 -11.68
N ILE A 213 -9.08 7.92 -12.57
CA ILE A 213 -7.96 8.84 -12.86
C ILE A 213 -8.14 9.36 -14.27
N GLU A 214 -8.45 10.64 -14.41
CA GLU A 214 -8.55 11.29 -15.72
C GLU A 214 -7.16 11.60 -16.32
N ASP A 215 -7.13 11.79 -17.63
CA ASP A 215 -5.90 12.09 -18.38
C ASP A 215 -5.33 13.46 -17.96
N GLY A 216 -4.07 13.46 -17.54
CA GLY A 216 -3.35 14.65 -17.06
C GLY A 216 -2.51 14.40 -15.81
N VAL A 217 -2.82 13.35 -15.04
CA VAL A 217 -1.95 12.86 -13.96
C VAL A 217 -0.66 12.31 -14.58
N LYS A 218 0.49 12.84 -14.14
CA LYS A 218 1.83 12.47 -14.64
C LYS A 218 2.54 11.51 -13.70
N ARG A 219 2.40 11.71 -12.39
CA ARG A 219 3.18 11.01 -11.35
C ARG A 219 2.29 10.41 -10.28
N ILE A 220 2.57 9.16 -9.91
CA ILE A 220 1.92 8.47 -8.79
C ILE A 220 3.00 7.96 -7.84
N GLY A 221 2.97 8.41 -6.58
CA GLY A 221 3.96 8.12 -5.56
C GLY A 221 3.91 6.69 -5.03
N ALA A 222 4.89 6.33 -4.22
CA ALA A 222 4.98 5.00 -3.64
C ALA A 222 3.79 4.72 -2.71
N TYR A 223 3.30 3.49 -2.69
CA TYR A 223 2.20 3.06 -1.82
C TYR A 223 0.87 3.82 -2.00
N ALA A 224 0.69 4.59 -3.08
CA ALA A 224 -0.42 5.53 -3.23
C ALA A 224 -1.81 4.90 -3.04
N PHE A 225 -2.01 3.63 -3.44
CA PHE A 225 -3.26 2.89 -3.25
C PHE A 225 -3.06 1.60 -2.45
N LYS A 226 -1.97 1.50 -1.66
CA LYS A 226 -1.66 0.31 -0.84
C LYS A 226 -2.84 -0.06 0.05
N ASN A 227 -3.13 -1.35 0.22
CA ASN A 227 -4.17 -1.89 1.11
C ASN A 227 -5.59 -1.34 0.85
N CYS A 228 -5.91 -0.92 -0.38
CA CYS A 228 -7.29 -0.68 -0.80
C CYS A 228 -7.98 -2.01 -1.09
N THR A 229 -8.27 -2.78 -0.04
CA THR A 229 -8.62 -4.22 -0.12
C THR A 229 -9.92 -4.51 -0.88
N LYS A 230 -10.77 -3.51 -1.14
CA LYS A 230 -11.98 -3.63 -1.96
C LYS A 230 -11.84 -3.13 -3.40
N LEU A 231 -10.71 -2.55 -3.78
CA LEU A 231 -10.52 -1.98 -5.11
C LEU A 231 -10.52 -3.10 -6.14
N ARG A 232 -11.48 -3.08 -7.07
CA ARG A 232 -11.68 -4.19 -8.04
C ARG A 232 -10.95 -3.98 -9.36
N SER A 233 -10.81 -2.73 -9.77
CA SER A 233 -10.11 -2.34 -10.99
C SER A 233 -9.57 -0.94 -10.87
N ILE A 234 -8.47 -0.67 -11.58
CA ILE A 234 -7.90 0.67 -11.73
C ILE A 234 -7.26 0.81 -13.11
N ASP A 235 -7.53 1.95 -13.75
CA ASP A 235 -6.98 2.30 -15.05
C ASP A 235 -6.01 3.47 -14.86
N PHE A 236 -4.74 3.25 -15.21
CA PHE A 236 -3.74 4.32 -15.25
C PHE A 236 -3.73 4.93 -16.67
N PRO A 237 -4.13 6.20 -16.83
CA PRO A 237 -4.14 6.84 -18.14
C PRO A 237 -2.72 6.99 -18.71
N ASN A 238 -2.61 7.13 -20.03
CA ASN A 238 -1.31 7.24 -20.69
C ASN A 238 -0.56 8.55 -20.35
N SER A 239 -1.22 9.56 -19.76
CA SER A 239 -0.54 10.70 -19.18
C SER A 239 0.42 10.32 -18.05
N VAL A 240 0.21 9.19 -17.38
CA VAL A 240 1.07 8.72 -16.28
C VAL A 240 2.39 8.23 -16.87
N THR A 241 3.48 8.88 -16.49
CA THR A 241 4.85 8.56 -16.94
C THR A 241 5.73 8.01 -15.82
N GLU A 242 5.36 8.21 -14.56
CA GLU A 242 6.14 7.74 -13.40
C GLU A 242 5.23 7.14 -12.33
N MET A 243 5.61 5.96 -11.82
CA MET A 243 4.92 5.30 -10.71
C MET A 243 5.90 4.74 -9.67
N GLY A 244 5.62 5.00 -8.40
CA GLY A 244 6.44 4.58 -7.28
C GLY A 244 6.38 3.09 -6.97
N GLU A 245 7.09 2.71 -5.91
CA GLU A 245 7.08 1.34 -5.35
C GLU A 245 5.70 0.98 -4.78
N ALA A 246 5.31 -0.30 -4.87
CA ALA A 246 4.17 -0.86 -4.12
C ALA A 246 2.82 -0.12 -4.25
N VAL A 247 2.56 0.54 -5.40
CA VAL A 247 1.38 1.39 -5.61
C VAL A 247 0.07 0.66 -5.32
N LEU A 248 -0.05 -0.62 -5.71
CA LEU A 248 -1.25 -1.45 -5.52
C LEU A 248 -1.03 -2.61 -4.53
N GLN A 249 0.04 -2.56 -3.73
CA GLN A 249 0.33 -3.63 -2.76
C GLN A 249 -0.87 -3.86 -1.84
N GLY A 250 -1.29 -5.12 -1.67
CA GLY A 250 -2.37 -5.50 -0.77
C GLY A 250 -3.79 -5.17 -1.25
N CYS A 251 -3.98 -4.75 -2.51
CA CYS A 251 -5.31 -4.62 -3.11
C CYS A 251 -5.89 -6.02 -3.44
N THR A 252 -6.29 -6.76 -2.41
CA THR A 252 -6.65 -8.19 -2.49
C THR A 252 -7.88 -8.50 -3.35
N ALA A 253 -8.79 -7.54 -3.56
CA ALA A 253 -9.95 -7.71 -4.46
C ALA A 253 -9.69 -7.30 -5.92
N LEU A 254 -8.49 -6.82 -6.23
CA LEU A 254 -8.14 -6.26 -7.54
C LEU A 254 -8.06 -7.37 -8.58
N LYS A 255 -8.88 -7.30 -9.62
CA LYS A 255 -8.95 -8.31 -10.68
C LYS A 255 -8.38 -7.85 -12.01
N SER A 256 -8.46 -6.55 -12.30
CA SER A 256 -8.06 -5.98 -13.59
C SER A 256 -7.32 -4.67 -13.38
N VAL A 257 -6.20 -4.50 -14.10
CA VAL A 257 -5.44 -3.27 -14.12
C VAL A 257 -5.04 -2.93 -15.53
N LYS A 258 -5.25 -1.68 -15.93
CA LYS A 258 -4.68 -1.14 -17.16
C LYS A 258 -3.49 -0.26 -16.82
N LEU A 259 -2.30 -0.73 -17.18
CA LEU A 259 -1.07 0.03 -17.04
C LEU A 259 -0.96 1.11 -18.13
N SER A 260 -0.35 2.24 -17.78
CA SER A 260 0.06 3.24 -18.77
C SER A 260 1.15 2.65 -19.66
N LYS A 261 1.07 2.92 -20.97
CA LYS A 261 2.12 2.51 -21.94
C LYS A 261 3.36 3.42 -21.91
N ASN A 262 3.28 4.54 -21.20
CA ASN A 262 4.32 5.58 -21.18
C ASN A 262 5.20 5.51 -19.93
N ILE A 263 5.03 4.49 -19.09
CA ILE A 263 5.98 4.16 -18.02
C ILE A 263 7.06 3.25 -18.59
N ASP A 264 8.29 3.46 -18.14
CA ASP A 264 9.45 2.65 -18.51
C ASP A 264 9.62 1.41 -17.62
N LYS A 265 9.12 1.48 -16.38
CA LYS A 265 9.30 0.47 -15.34
C LYS A 265 8.04 0.21 -14.50
N ILE A 266 7.85 -1.07 -14.14
CA ILE A 266 7.00 -1.46 -12.99
C ILE A 266 7.92 -1.60 -11.78
N SER A 267 7.67 -0.84 -10.73
CA SER A 267 8.52 -0.80 -9.53
C SER A 267 8.35 -2.03 -8.63
N ASP A 268 9.22 -2.18 -7.63
CA ASP A 268 9.19 -3.31 -6.69
C ASP A 268 7.84 -3.38 -5.96
N TYR A 269 7.40 -4.61 -5.65
CA TYR A 269 6.15 -4.93 -4.94
C TYR A 269 4.85 -4.35 -5.54
N PHE A 270 4.86 -3.84 -6.77
CA PHE A 270 3.75 -3.05 -7.34
C PHE A 270 2.38 -3.74 -7.21
N PHE A 271 2.32 -5.04 -7.50
CA PHE A 271 1.13 -5.89 -7.40
C PHE A 271 1.18 -6.88 -6.22
N SER A 272 2.13 -6.75 -5.30
CA SER A 272 2.32 -7.72 -4.20
C SER A 272 1.02 -7.87 -3.39
N TYR A 273 0.60 -9.11 -3.12
CA TYR A 273 -0.65 -9.48 -2.44
C TYR A 273 -1.93 -8.95 -3.09
N THR A 274 -1.98 -8.82 -4.42
CA THR A 274 -3.20 -8.49 -5.16
C THR A 274 -3.98 -9.74 -5.60
N GLY A 275 -5.26 -9.55 -5.96
CA GLY A 275 -6.15 -10.61 -6.43
C GLY A 275 -6.12 -10.85 -7.94
N ILE A 276 -5.12 -10.33 -8.67
CA ILE A 276 -5.09 -10.38 -10.13
C ILE A 276 -4.96 -11.84 -10.62
N GLU A 277 -5.71 -12.20 -11.66
CA GLU A 277 -5.69 -13.55 -12.21
C GLU A 277 -4.77 -13.70 -13.42
N GLN A 278 -4.63 -12.62 -14.20
CA GLN A 278 -3.75 -12.56 -15.36
C GLN A 278 -3.28 -11.13 -15.60
N ILE A 279 -2.10 -10.98 -16.19
CA ILE A 279 -1.58 -9.68 -16.58
C ILE A 279 -0.77 -9.76 -17.87
N THR A 280 -1.00 -8.81 -18.76
CA THR A 280 -0.14 -8.55 -19.91
C THR A 280 0.67 -7.30 -19.63
N ILE A 281 1.99 -7.43 -19.64
CA ILE A 281 2.90 -6.29 -19.55
C ILE A 281 2.87 -5.58 -20.91
N PRO A 282 2.39 -4.33 -21.02
CA PRO A 282 2.29 -3.64 -22.29
C PRO A 282 3.65 -3.32 -22.92
N GLU A 283 3.65 -3.02 -24.22
CA GLU A 283 4.81 -2.42 -24.90
C GLU A 283 5.17 -1.07 -24.27
N GLY A 284 6.47 -0.77 -24.23
CA GLY A 284 7.03 0.44 -23.62
C GLY A 284 7.69 0.18 -22.27
N ILE A 285 7.21 -0.82 -21.52
CA ILE A 285 7.80 -1.23 -20.25
C ILE A 285 9.06 -2.07 -20.52
N THR A 286 10.18 -1.64 -19.97
CA THR A 286 11.50 -2.27 -20.17
C THR A 286 12.02 -2.98 -18.93
N SER A 287 11.56 -2.61 -17.74
CA SER A 287 12.02 -3.19 -16.47
C SER A 287 10.86 -3.51 -15.53
N ILE A 288 10.95 -4.64 -14.84
CA ILE A 288 9.97 -5.11 -13.85
C ILE A 288 10.71 -5.33 -12.53
N GLY A 289 10.20 -4.73 -11.46
CA GLY A 289 10.82 -4.73 -10.14
C GLY A 289 10.81 -6.08 -9.42
N GLY A 290 11.61 -6.17 -8.36
CA GLY A 290 11.63 -7.33 -7.47
C GLY A 290 10.30 -7.51 -6.75
N TYR A 291 9.92 -8.77 -6.50
CA TYR A 291 8.67 -9.10 -5.78
C TYR A 291 7.38 -8.50 -6.35
N THR A 292 7.39 -8.08 -7.63
CA THR A 292 6.26 -7.37 -8.26
C THR A 292 4.94 -8.11 -8.07
N PHE A 293 4.92 -9.44 -8.16
CA PHE A 293 3.75 -10.28 -8.00
C PHE A 293 3.79 -11.15 -6.73
N GLU A 294 4.64 -10.84 -5.75
CA GLU A 294 4.74 -11.62 -4.52
C GLU A 294 3.37 -11.88 -3.90
N GLY A 295 3.07 -13.13 -3.53
CA GLY A 295 1.83 -13.47 -2.82
C GLY A 295 0.54 -13.23 -3.62
N CYS A 296 0.61 -13.03 -4.94
CA CYS A 296 -0.57 -12.99 -5.81
C CYS A 296 -1.16 -14.40 -5.97
N ASP A 297 -1.81 -14.91 -4.93
CA ASP A 297 -2.30 -16.29 -4.87
C ASP A 297 -3.33 -16.65 -5.95
N MET A 298 -3.88 -15.67 -6.68
CA MET A 298 -4.83 -15.89 -7.78
C MET A 298 -4.20 -15.79 -9.17
N LEU A 299 -2.94 -15.34 -9.28
CA LEU A 299 -2.27 -15.09 -10.56
C LEU A 299 -1.93 -16.41 -11.26
N LYS A 300 -2.56 -16.65 -12.41
CA LYS A 300 -2.40 -17.88 -13.21
C LYS A 300 -1.51 -17.67 -14.42
N LYS A 301 -1.54 -16.47 -15.03
CA LYS A 301 -0.87 -16.17 -16.30
C LYS A 301 -0.21 -14.80 -16.33
N VAL A 302 1.03 -14.75 -16.82
CA VAL A 302 1.76 -13.49 -17.09
C VAL A 302 2.27 -13.51 -18.53
N THR A 303 1.99 -12.45 -19.28
CA THR A 303 2.49 -12.27 -20.65
C THR A 303 3.47 -11.10 -20.71
N PHE A 304 4.72 -11.35 -21.13
CA PHE A 304 5.76 -10.34 -21.32
C PHE A 304 5.79 -9.85 -22.77
N SER A 305 5.78 -8.52 -22.96
CA SER A 305 5.92 -7.84 -24.25
C SER A 305 7.32 -7.94 -24.85
N ALA A 306 7.50 -7.48 -26.09
CA ALA A 306 8.80 -7.48 -26.76
C ALA A 306 9.79 -6.49 -26.10
N SER A 307 9.28 -5.44 -25.45
CA SER A 307 10.09 -4.38 -24.84
C SER A 307 10.77 -4.75 -23.53
N VAL A 308 10.35 -5.81 -22.83
CA VAL A 308 10.89 -6.18 -21.51
C VAL A 308 12.35 -6.65 -21.65
N LYS A 309 13.25 -6.01 -20.88
CA LYS A 309 14.69 -6.25 -20.85
C LYS A 309 15.19 -6.75 -19.50
N GLU A 310 14.52 -6.34 -18.43
CA GLU A 310 14.94 -6.63 -17.07
C GLU A 310 13.78 -7.13 -16.22
N ILE A 311 14.05 -8.16 -15.43
CA ILE A 311 13.12 -8.72 -14.45
C ILE A 311 13.81 -8.84 -13.10
N GLY A 312 13.13 -8.35 -12.08
CA GLY A 312 13.59 -8.32 -10.71
C GLY A 312 13.57 -9.71 -10.08
N TYR A 313 14.38 -9.83 -9.02
CA TYR A 313 14.50 -11.05 -8.24
C TYR A 313 13.18 -11.36 -7.50
N GLY A 314 12.87 -12.65 -7.32
CA GLY A 314 11.71 -13.09 -6.56
C GLY A 314 10.36 -12.57 -7.07
N MET A 315 10.26 -12.19 -8.35
CA MET A 315 9.04 -11.60 -8.95
C MET A 315 7.76 -12.40 -8.63
N PHE A 316 7.85 -13.73 -8.57
CA PHE A 316 6.74 -14.65 -8.27
C PHE A 316 6.85 -15.32 -6.89
N TRP A 317 7.54 -14.69 -5.93
CA TRP A 317 7.68 -15.26 -4.58
C TRP A 317 6.32 -15.60 -3.97
N ASN A 318 6.14 -16.84 -3.51
CA ASN A 318 4.88 -17.33 -2.93
C ASN A 318 3.65 -17.19 -3.86
N VAL A 319 3.84 -17.25 -5.19
CA VAL A 319 2.74 -17.30 -6.17
C VAL A 319 2.41 -18.76 -6.51
N LYS A 320 1.43 -19.33 -5.82
CA LYS A 320 1.13 -20.77 -5.91
C LYS A 320 0.29 -21.17 -7.11
N SER A 321 -0.41 -20.22 -7.73
CA SER A 321 -1.37 -20.48 -8.80
C SER A 321 -0.82 -20.26 -10.21
N LEU A 322 0.43 -19.76 -10.34
CA LEU A 322 1.02 -19.47 -11.63
C LEU A 322 1.27 -20.77 -12.39
N THR A 323 0.64 -20.90 -13.54
CA THR A 323 0.70 -22.11 -14.39
C THR A 323 1.15 -21.79 -15.80
N GLU A 324 1.17 -20.51 -16.19
CA GLU A 324 1.50 -20.08 -17.54
C GLU A 324 2.32 -18.79 -17.54
N ILE A 325 3.41 -18.81 -18.29
CA ILE A 325 4.18 -17.61 -18.64
C ILE A 325 4.28 -17.59 -20.16
N GLU A 326 3.95 -16.46 -20.76
CA GLU A 326 4.15 -16.21 -22.19
C GLU A 326 5.18 -15.11 -22.38
N VAL A 327 6.08 -15.30 -23.34
CA VAL A 327 7.03 -14.29 -23.76
C VAL A 327 6.80 -14.04 -25.24
N ASN A 328 6.57 -12.78 -25.61
CA ASN A 328 6.44 -12.38 -27.01
C ASN A 328 7.65 -12.88 -27.82
N GLU A 329 7.41 -13.49 -28.99
CA GLU A 329 8.48 -14.07 -29.83
C GLU A 329 9.55 -13.06 -30.23
N ALA A 330 9.17 -11.80 -30.42
CA ALA A 330 10.05 -10.68 -30.74
C ALA A 330 10.86 -10.16 -29.53
N ASN A 331 10.63 -10.67 -28.32
CA ASN A 331 11.47 -10.36 -27.17
C ASN A 331 12.88 -10.92 -27.39
N ASN A 332 13.88 -10.04 -27.31
CA ASN A 332 15.29 -10.38 -27.57
C ASN A 332 16.06 -10.77 -26.29
N ASN A 333 15.46 -10.65 -25.11
CA ASN A 333 16.13 -10.88 -23.82
C ASN A 333 15.67 -12.16 -23.16
N PHE A 334 14.42 -12.57 -23.36
CA PHE A 334 13.82 -13.70 -22.67
C PHE A 334 13.18 -14.71 -23.60
N LYS A 335 13.08 -15.95 -23.13
CA LYS A 335 12.21 -17.00 -23.68
C LYS A 335 11.60 -17.80 -22.54
N PHE A 336 10.46 -18.41 -22.80
CA PHE A 336 9.84 -19.35 -21.87
C PHE A 336 9.79 -20.73 -22.51
N GLU A 337 10.41 -21.71 -21.85
CA GLU A 337 10.55 -23.07 -22.38
C GLU A 337 10.69 -24.04 -21.20
N ASN A 338 10.08 -25.23 -21.30
CA ASN A 338 10.15 -26.29 -20.27
C ASN A 338 9.74 -25.81 -18.86
N GLY A 339 8.79 -24.89 -18.78
CA GLY A 339 8.34 -24.34 -17.50
C GLY A 339 9.29 -23.31 -16.88
N LEU A 340 10.33 -22.87 -17.61
CA LEU A 340 11.36 -21.95 -17.13
C LEU A 340 11.37 -20.67 -17.97
N LEU A 341 11.39 -19.52 -17.28
CA LEU A 341 11.71 -18.24 -17.88
C LEU A 341 13.24 -18.09 -17.89
N MET A 342 13.80 -18.03 -19.10
CA MET A 342 15.25 -18.01 -19.33
C MET A 342 15.65 -16.79 -20.16
N SER A 343 16.95 -16.49 -20.18
CA SER A 343 17.55 -15.61 -21.19
C SER A 343 17.27 -16.15 -22.59
N LYS A 344 17.22 -15.26 -23.60
CA LYS A 344 16.91 -15.63 -25.00
C LYS A 344 17.85 -16.70 -25.55
N ASP A 345 19.13 -16.65 -25.17
CA ASP A 345 20.16 -17.64 -25.51
C ASP A 345 20.06 -18.96 -24.72
N GLY A 346 19.18 -19.01 -23.71
CA GLY A 346 18.95 -20.18 -22.84
C GLY A 346 20.05 -20.43 -21.81
N THR A 347 20.95 -19.49 -21.55
CA THR A 347 22.09 -19.71 -20.62
C THR A 347 21.78 -19.38 -19.16
N THR A 348 20.72 -18.61 -18.87
CA THR A 348 20.39 -18.16 -17.52
C THR A 348 18.91 -18.40 -17.21
N VAL A 349 18.61 -19.02 -16.05
CA VAL A 349 17.25 -19.19 -15.52
C VAL A 349 16.93 -18.06 -14.55
N TYR A 350 15.80 -17.37 -14.77
CA TYR A 350 15.33 -16.27 -13.92
C TYR A 350 14.21 -16.69 -12.97
N CYS A 351 13.27 -17.52 -13.45
CA CYS A 351 12.27 -18.15 -12.60
C CYS A 351 11.66 -19.39 -13.28
N GLY A 352 10.96 -20.23 -12.52
CA GLY A 352 10.18 -21.35 -13.05
C GLY A 352 8.69 -21.30 -12.65
N ILE A 353 7.86 -22.09 -13.34
CA ILE A 353 6.51 -22.40 -12.87
C ILE A 353 6.64 -23.14 -11.52
N LEU A 354 6.11 -22.51 -10.48
CA LEU A 354 6.27 -22.95 -9.10
C LEU A 354 5.38 -24.15 -8.73
N SER A 355 4.42 -24.52 -9.59
CA SER A 355 3.49 -25.64 -9.40
C SER A 355 3.97 -26.97 -10.00
N LEU A 356 5.13 -27.02 -10.67
CA LEU A 356 5.66 -28.27 -11.24
C LEU A 356 6.06 -29.23 -10.13
N GLU A 357 5.79 -30.53 -10.31
CA GLU A 357 6.27 -31.56 -9.37
C GLU A 357 7.78 -31.79 -9.50
N GLU A 358 8.31 -31.69 -10.72
CA GLU A 358 9.72 -31.87 -11.03
C GLU A 358 10.19 -30.77 -11.99
N ILE A 359 11.33 -30.16 -11.68
CA ILE A 359 11.95 -29.12 -12.49
C ILE A 359 13.22 -29.72 -13.10
N THR A 360 13.26 -29.79 -14.44
CA THR A 360 14.46 -30.21 -15.17
C THR A 360 15.05 -28.99 -15.86
N ILE A 361 16.27 -28.62 -15.43
CA ILE A 361 16.99 -27.52 -16.04
C ILE A 361 17.65 -28.03 -17.34
N PRO A 362 17.39 -27.41 -18.51
CA PRO A 362 17.93 -27.87 -19.79
C PRO A 362 19.47 -27.83 -19.85
N ASP A 363 20.05 -28.76 -20.61
CA ASP A 363 21.47 -28.69 -20.97
C ASP A 363 21.78 -27.38 -21.72
N GLY A 364 22.93 -26.78 -21.44
CA GLY A 364 23.35 -25.49 -21.98
C GLY A 364 23.09 -24.31 -21.04
N VAL A 365 22.18 -24.45 -20.07
CA VAL A 365 22.03 -23.46 -18.99
C VAL A 365 23.29 -23.44 -18.14
N LYS A 366 23.82 -22.25 -17.89
CA LYS A 366 25.04 -21.99 -17.10
C LYS A 366 24.73 -21.41 -15.73
N GLU A 367 23.67 -20.61 -15.62
CA GLU A 367 23.34 -19.86 -14.40
C GLU A 367 21.90 -20.10 -13.92
N ILE A 368 21.74 -20.25 -12.60
CA ILE A 368 20.46 -20.11 -11.89
C ILE A 368 20.54 -18.83 -11.05
N ARG A 369 19.71 -17.83 -11.38
CA ARG A 369 19.71 -16.55 -10.67
C ARG A 369 19.08 -16.66 -9.29
N VAL A 370 19.45 -15.71 -8.42
CA VAL A 370 18.87 -15.52 -7.10
C VAL A 370 17.35 -15.62 -7.13
N ASN A 371 16.83 -16.43 -6.20
CA ASN A 371 15.41 -16.67 -5.99
C ASN A 371 14.62 -17.32 -7.14
N ALA A 372 15.28 -17.92 -8.15
CA ALA A 372 14.61 -18.47 -9.33
C ALA A 372 13.52 -19.52 -9.02
N PHE A 373 13.65 -20.28 -7.93
CA PHE A 373 12.70 -21.33 -7.55
C PHE A 373 12.06 -21.09 -6.19
N VAL A 374 12.09 -19.85 -5.69
CA VAL A 374 11.64 -19.58 -4.33
C VAL A 374 10.16 -19.82 -4.15
N GLY A 375 9.83 -20.59 -3.11
CA GLY A 375 8.45 -20.97 -2.80
C GLY A 375 7.87 -22.01 -3.76
N SER A 376 8.68 -22.57 -4.67
CA SER A 376 8.25 -23.66 -5.54
C SER A 376 7.82 -24.88 -4.74
N SER A 377 6.76 -25.54 -5.22
CA SER A 377 6.23 -26.79 -4.69
C SER A 377 6.88 -28.04 -5.29
N ALA A 378 7.89 -27.86 -6.16
CA ALA A 378 8.61 -28.96 -6.78
C ALA A 378 9.27 -29.87 -5.73
N LYS A 379 9.11 -31.17 -5.95
CA LYS A 379 9.68 -32.24 -5.13
C LYS A 379 11.07 -32.64 -5.63
N TYR A 380 11.36 -32.41 -6.91
CA TYR A 380 12.59 -32.84 -7.55
C TYR A 380 13.15 -31.71 -8.42
N ILE A 381 14.48 -31.55 -8.41
CA ILE A 381 15.19 -30.63 -9.31
C ILE A 381 16.35 -31.39 -9.95
N ASN A 382 16.42 -31.39 -11.28
CA ASN A 382 17.52 -31.96 -12.04
C ASN A 382 18.43 -30.84 -12.56
N VAL A 383 19.69 -30.88 -12.14
CA VAL A 383 20.75 -29.92 -12.48
C VAL A 383 21.70 -30.55 -13.50
N PRO A 384 21.82 -30.00 -14.72
CA PRO A 384 22.63 -30.56 -15.79
C PRO A 384 24.13 -30.31 -15.58
N ASN A 385 24.95 -30.89 -16.44
CA ASN A 385 26.40 -30.70 -16.41
C ASN A 385 26.82 -29.24 -16.66
N SER A 386 26.08 -28.52 -17.49
CA SER A 386 26.44 -27.16 -17.94
C SER A 386 26.34 -26.08 -16.87
N ILE A 387 25.65 -26.34 -15.76
CA ILE A 387 25.48 -25.36 -14.67
C ILE A 387 26.82 -25.12 -13.98
N SER A 388 27.31 -23.89 -14.10
CA SER A 388 28.57 -23.43 -13.54
C SER A 388 28.41 -22.39 -12.45
N TYR A 389 27.21 -21.79 -12.34
CA TYR A 389 26.90 -20.82 -11.31
C TYR A 389 25.46 -20.96 -10.80
N ILE A 390 25.33 -21.22 -9.50
CA ILE A 390 24.10 -21.15 -8.72
C ILE A 390 24.34 -20.03 -7.73
N SER A 391 23.48 -19.01 -7.76
CA SER A 391 23.60 -17.86 -6.86
C SER A 391 23.27 -18.26 -5.39
N GLY A 392 22.71 -17.38 -4.57
CA GLY A 392 22.25 -17.73 -3.21
C GLY A 392 20.76 -17.51 -3.03
N GLY A 393 20.07 -18.45 -2.36
CA GLY A 393 18.65 -18.32 -2.00
C GLY A 393 17.66 -18.86 -3.03
N GLU A 394 18.11 -19.43 -4.14
CA GLU A 394 17.31 -19.96 -5.26
C GLU A 394 16.21 -20.93 -4.81
N PHE A 395 16.53 -21.73 -3.79
CA PHE A 395 15.68 -22.80 -3.27
C PHE A 395 15.03 -22.42 -1.92
N TYR A 396 15.03 -21.13 -1.57
CA TYR A 396 14.37 -20.66 -0.35
C TYR A 396 12.86 -20.98 -0.39
N GLY A 397 12.28 -21.39 0.73
CA GLY A 397 10.84 -21.68 0.83
C GLY A 397 10.36 -22.93 0.08
N MET A 398 11.24 -23.71 -0.56
CA MET A 398 10.88 -24.98 -1.20
C MET A 398 10.72 -26.09 -0.14
N TYR A 399 9.59 -26.09 0.56
CA TYR A 399 9.32 -27.00 1.68
C TYR A 399 8.92 -28.43 1.26
N MET A 400 8.53 -28.62 0.00
CA MET A 400 8.14 -29.93 -0.56
C MET A 400 9.30 -30.65 -1.25
N LEU A 401 10.45 -29.99 -1.39
CA LEU A 401 11.63 -30.50 -2.08
C LEU A 401 12.17 -31.73 -1.36
N LYS A 402 12.26 -32.85 -2.08
CA LYS A 402 12.74 -34.15 -1.58
C LYS A 402 14.15 -34.48 -2.05
N GLU A 403 14.55 -33.95 -3.21
CA GLU A 403 15.84 -34.27 -3.79
C GLU A 403 16.25 -33.22 -4.82
N ILE A 404 17.53 -32.85 -4.80
CA ILE A 404 18.20 -32.20 -5.93
C ILE A 404 19.16 -33.22 -6.53
N ARG A 405 19.00 -33.51 -7.82
CA ARG A 405 19.86 -34.41 -8.58
C ARG A 405 20.80 -33.59 -9.42
N VAL A 406 22.09 -33.88 -9.35
CA VAL A 406 23.12 -33.22 -10.14
C VAL A 406 23.75 -34.23 -11.06
N SER A 407 23.91 -33.87 -12.33
CA SER A 407 24.66 -34.70 -13.30
C SER A 407 26.03 -35.09 -12.74
N GLU A 408 26.40 -36.36 -12.86
CA GLU A 408 27.67 -36.89 -12.34
C GLU A 408 28.90 -36.14 -12.91
N ASN A 409 28.77 -35.68 -14.15
CA ASN A 409 29.81 -34.95 -14.87
C ASN A 409 29.93 -33.48 -14.47
N ASN A 410 28.95 -32.92 -13.73
CA ASN A 410 28.99 -31.50 -13.34
C ASN A 410 30.28 -31.19 -12.58
N GLU A 411 31.04 -30.21 -13.06
CA GLU A 411 32.36 -29.84 -12.52
C GLU A 411 32.28 -28.95 -11.27
N LYS A 412 31.14 -28.31 -11.01
CA LYS A 412 30.97 -27.28 -9.95
C LYS A 412 30.12 -27.73 -8.78
N TYR A 413 29.21 -28.68 -8.99
CA TYR A 413 28.23 -29.09 -8.01
C TYR A 413 28.14 -30.62 -7.90
N LYS A 414 27.68 -31.08 -6.75
CA LYS A 414 27.33 -32.49 -6.52
C LYS A 414 26.10 -32.58 -5.63
N THR A 415 25.43 -33.74 -5.68
CA THR A 415 24.41 -34.08 -4.70
C THR A 415 24.93 -35.13 -3.72
N VAL A 416 24.55 -35.00 -2.45
CA VAL A 416 24.80 -36.00 -1.41
C VAL A 416 23.51 -36.18 -0.62
N ASN A 417 22.93 -37.39 -0.64
CA ASN A 417 21.63 -37.68 -0.02
C ASN A 417 20.53 -36.69 -0.43
N GLY A 418 20.50 -36.30 -1.71
CA GLY A 418 19.55 -35.33 -2.26
C GLY A 418 19.83 -33.86 -1.92
N SER A 419 20.81 -33.58 -1.08
CA SER A 419 21.24 -32.22 -0.73
C SER A 419 22.32 -31.72 -1.69
N LEU A 420 22.31 -30.43 -1.98
CA LEU A 420 23.17 -29.79 -2.98
C LEU A 420 24.40 -29.14 -2.34
N TYR A 421 25.57 -29.44 -2.90
CA TYR A 421 26.87 -28.93 -2.47
C TYR A 421 27.70 -28.46 -3.66
N THR A 422 28.74 -27.66 -3.40
CA THR A 422 29.86 -27.50 -4.34
C THR A 422 30.56 -28.84 -4.58
N LYS A 423 31.29 -28.97 -5.70
CA LYS A 423 31.93 -30.23 -6.11
C LYS A 423 32.94 -30.73 -5.08
N ASP A 424 33.72 -29.83 -4.48
CA ASP A 424 34.63 -30.14 -3.36
C ASP A 424 33.85 -30.55 -2.10
N GLY A 425 32.63 -30.04 -1.90
CA GLY A 425 31.79 -30.27 -0.73
C GLY A 425 32.03 -29.26 0.40
N GLU A 426 32.81 -28.21 0.15
CA GLU A 426 33.11 -27.20 1.16
C GLU A 426 31.94 -26.23 1.39
N GLU A 427 31.02 -26.08 0.44
CA GLU A 427 29.82 -25.26 0.61
C GLU A 427 28.54 -26.09 0.52
N LEU A 428 27.66 -25.92 1.52
CA LEU A 428 26.28 -26.41 1.50
C LEU A 428 25.37 -25.35 0.88
N ILE A 429 24.79 -25.70 -0.27
CA ILE A 429 23.92 -24.79 -1.04
C ILE A 429 22.46 -25.00 -0.63
N ARG A 430 22.03 -26.26 -0.49
CA ARG A 430 20.68 -26.60 -0.06
C ARG A 430 20.66 -27.94 0.66
N TYR A 431 20.25 -27.92 1.93
CA TYR A 431 20.02 -29.13 2.71
C TYR A 431 18.59 -29.62 2.57
N ILE A 432 18.42 -30.90 2.29
CA ILE A 432 17.13 -31.57 2.28
C ILE A 432 17.05 -32.44 3.54
N ALA A 433 16.24 -31.98 4.51
CA ALA A 433 16.06 -32.70 5.76
C ALA A 433 15.18 -33.93 5.58
N ASN A 434 15.63 -35.08 6.12
CA ASN A 434 14.82 -36.29 6.22
C ASN A 434 14.35 -36.45 7.67
N GLY A 435 13.10 -36.06 7.94
CA GLY A 435 12.53 -36.08 9.29
C GLY A 435 12.88 -34.85 10.11
N ASN A 436 13.10 -35.05 11.42
CA ASN A 436 13.28 -33.97 12.41
C ASN A 436 14.75 -33.76 12.82
N THR A 437 15.70 -34.32 12.07
CA THR A 437 17.13 -34.25 12.38
C THR A 437 17.89 -33.70 11.18
N ILE A 438 18.76 -32.73 11.44
CA ILE A 438 19.65 -32.10 10.47
C ILE A 438 21.08 -32.38 10.92
N ILE A 439 21.82 -33.10 10.10
CA ILE A 439 23.25 -33.37 10.32
C ILE A 439 23.97 -32.90 9.08
N ILE A 440 24.75 -31.83 9.22
CA ILE A 440 25.57 -31.31 8.15
C ILE A 440 26.92 -32.06 8.19
N PRO A 441 27.39 -32.61 7.06
CA PRO A 441 28.63 -33.39 7.02
C PRO A 441 29.88 -32.59 7.45
N GLU A 442 30.84 -33.28 8.08
CA GLU A 442 32.18 -32.71 8.28
C GLU A 442 32.86 -32.45 6.93
N GLY A 443 33.66 -31.37 6.85
CA GLY A 443 34.27 -30.87 5.61
C GLY A 443 33.54 -29.65 5.04
N VAL A 444 32.25 -29.45 5.36
CA VAL A 444 31.53 -28.22 5.01
C VAL A 444 32.11 -27.05 5.82
N LYS A 445 32.53 -26.01 5.11
CA LYS A 445 33.07 -24.75 5.65
C LYS A 445 32.09 -23.60 5.57
N VAL A 446 31.19 -23.59 4.58
CA VAL A 446 30.20 -22.52 4.38
C VAL A 446 28.80 -23.11 4.26
N ILE A 447 27.84 -22.52 4.96
CA ILE A 447 26.42 -22.78 4.73
C ILE A 447 25.82 -21.54 4.06
N ARG A 448 25.39 -21.68 2.81
CA ARG A 448 24.92 -20.58 1.98
C ARG A 448 23.55 -20.05 2.40
N THR A 449 23.17 -18.91 1.83
CA THR A 449 21.93 -18.20 2.12
C THR A 449 20.71 -19.11 1.96
N GLY A 450 19.92 -19.25 3.02
CA GLY A 450 18.68 -20.05 2.98
C GLY A 450 18.89 -21.57 2.81
N ALA A 451 20.12 -22.07 2.97
CA ALA A 451 20.45 -23.46 2.65
C ALA A 451 19.71 -24.47 3.54
N VAL A 452 19.54 -24.19 4.83
CA VAL A 452 18.93 -25.11 5.79
C VAL A 452 17.56 -24.59 6.20
N GLN A 453 16.53 -25.42 5.97
CA GLN A 453 15.15 -25.09 6.32
C GLN A 453 14.47 -26.34 6.86
N GLY A 454 13.55 -26.18 7.82
CA GLY A 454 12.84 -27.33 8.37
C GLY A 454 11.87 -26.95 9.48
N LYS A 455 10.73 -27.66 9.54
CA LYS A 455 9.74 -27.47 10.60
C LYS A 455 9.84 -28.60 11.62
N LYS A 456 9.73 -28.28 12.91
CA LYS A 456 9.75 -29.25 14.03
C LYS A 456 11.05 -30.07 14.07
N ILE A 457 12.18 -29.43 13.79
CA ILE A 457 13.51 -30.04 13.88
C ILE A 457 13.89 -30.15 15.35
N ARG A 458 14.26 -31.35 15.80
CA ARG A 458 14.63 -31.65 17.19
C ARG A 458 16.14 -31.72 17.39
N LYS A 459 16.90 -31.88 16.32
CA LYS A 459 18.36 -32.01 16.38
C LYS A 459 19.00 -31.33 15.18
N LEU A 460 19.94 -30.44 15.44
CA LEU A 460 20.82 -29.82 14.46
C LEU A 460 22.27 -30.06 14.88
N LYS A 461 23.07 -30.67 13.99
CA LYS A 461 24.52 -30.80 14.16
C LYS A 461 25.23 -30.03 13.06
N LEU A 462 25.92 -28.97 13.45
CA LEU A 462 26.86 -28.23 12.60
C LEU A 462 28.25 -28.91 12.66
N PRO A 463 29.03 -28.89 11.57
CA PRO A 463 30.33 -29.54 11.53
C PRO A 463 31.40 -28.68 12.19
N SER A 464 32.44 -29.33 12.71
CA SER A 464 33.59 -28.65 13.33
C SER A 464 34.37 -27.79 12.34
N THR A 465 34.34 -28.15 11.05
CA THR A 465 34.97 -27.42 9.94
C THR A 465 34.24 -26.15 9.51
N LEU A 466 33.07 -25.83 10.10
CA LEU A 466 32.27 -24.68 9.71
C LEU A 466 32.98 -23.36 10.06
N ILE A 467 33.14 -22.51 9.05
CA ILE A 467 33.80 -21.20 9.14
C ILE A 467 32.76 -20.08 9.02
N GLU A 468 31.77 -20.24 8.14
CA GLU A 468 30.86 -19.17 7.78
C GLU A 468 29.39 -19.62 7.68
N LEU A 469 28.52 -18.80 8.29
CA LEU A 469 27.08 -18.89 8.16
C LEU A 469 26.56 -17.66 7.39
N LYS A 470 26.11 -17.87 6.16
CA LYS A 470 25.52 -16.81 5.32
C LYS A 470 24.12 -16.42 5.80
N ALA A 471 23.65 -15.25 5.37
CA ALA A 471 22.36 -14.71 5.77
C ALA A 471 21.22 -15.73 5.62
N MET A 472 20.30 -15.81 6.58
CA MET A 472 19.14 -16.74 6.51
C MET A 472 19.51 -18.24 6.43
N SER A 473 20.77 -18.63 6.67
CA SER A 473 21.22 -20.02 6.52
C SER A 473 20.46 -21.02 7.41
N LEU A 474 20.04 -20.63 8.62
CA LEU A 474 19.29 -21.48 9.57
C LEU A 474 17.94 -20.88 10.00
N ASN A 475 17.58 -19.67 9.56
CA ASN A 475 16.45 -18.90 10.12
C ASN A 475 15.06 -19.54 9.97
N SER A 476 14.94 -20.48 9.04
CA SER A 476 13.69 -21.16 8.71
C SER A 476 13.64 -22.56 9.34
N VAL A 477 14.61 -22.88 10.21
CA VAL A 477 14.57 -24.03 11.09
C VAL A 477 13.75 -23.64 12.32
N THR A 478 12.79 -24.48 12.71
CA THR A 478 11.92 -24.25 13.88
C THR A 478 11.79 -25.51 14.73
N GLY A 479 11.50 -25.35 16.02
CA GLY A 479 11.30 -26.43 16.99
C GLY A 479 12.58 -26.94 17.66
N LEU A 480 13.71 -26.25 17.46
CA LEU A 480 14.95 -26.51 18.18
C LEU A 480 14.94 -25.80 19.52
N ASP A 481 15.38 -26.48 20.58
CA ASP A 481 15.57 -25.85 21.89
C ASP A 481 16.83 -24.97 21.90
N THR A 482 17.94 -25.49 21.34
CA THR A 482 19.25 -24.84 21.33
C THR A 482 20.00 -25.11 20.03
N VAL A 483 20.71 -24.09 19.53
CA VAL A 483 21.69 -24.18 18.44
C VAL A 483 23.09 -24.04 19.02
N TYR A 484 23.95 -25.02 18.73
CA TYR A 484 25.36 -25.00 19.13
C TYR A 484 26.24 -24.56 17.97
N ILE A 485 26.97 -23.45 18.15
CA ILE A 485 27.87 -22.87 17.14
C ILE A 485 29.32 -23.34 17.41
N PRO A 486 30.01 -23.94 16.43
CA PRO A 486 31.35 -24.50 16.62
C PRO A 486 32.44 -23.42 16.73
N GLU A 487 33.64 -23.85 17.12
CA GLU A 487 34.78 -22.98 17.46
C GLU A 487 35.35 -22.17 16.28
N ASN A 488 35.21 -22.66 15.05
CA ASN A 488 35.83 -22.07 13.87
C ASN A 488 34.95 -21.04 13.17
N VAL A 489 33.72 -20.80 13.63
CA VAL A 489 32.84 -19.81 12.99
C VAL A 489 33.38 -18.41 13.22
N GLU A 490 33.73 -17.72 12.13
CA GLU A 490 34.32 -16.39 12.14
C GLU A 490 33.31 -15.30 11.76
N ALA A 491 32.46 -15.59 10.77
CA ALA A 491 31.52 -14.64 10.20
C ALA A 491 30.07 -15.07 10.45
N PHE A 492 29.28 -14.10 10.93
CA PHE A 492 27.86 -14.24 11.24
C PHE A 492 27.09 -13.17 10.46
N GLU A 493 26.56 -13.52 9.29
CA GLU A 493 25.76 -12.57 8.51
C GLU A 493 24.38 -12.34 9.18
N SER A 494 23.64 -11.34 8.68
CA SER A 494 22.31 -11.00 9.21
C SER A 494 21.33 -12.17 9.17
N THR A 495 20.53 -12.34 10.23
CA THR A 495 19.37 -13.25 10.23
C THR A 495 19.77 -14.72 10.02
N VAL A 496 20.91 -15.15 10.56
CA VAL A 496 21.39 -16.53 10.42
C VAL A 496 20.55 -17.52 11.25
N LEU A 497 20.24 -17.19 12.50
CA LEU A 497 19.73 -18.15 13.50
C LEU A 497 18.22 -18.41 13.40
N PRO A 498 17.77 -19.60 13.86
CA PRO A 498 16.37 -19.82 14.22
C PRO A 498 15.92 -18.79 15.25
N ASN A 499 14.73 -18.22 15.06
CA ASN A 499 14.22 -17.22 15.99
C ASN A 499 13.82 -17.84 17.34
N ASP A 500 13.36 -19.09 17.35
CA ASP A 500 12.74 -19.76 18.50
C ASP A 500 13.72 -20.60 19.33
N ALA A 501 15.01 -20.62 18.99
CA ALA A 501 16.00 -21.42 19.68
C ALA A 501 16.97 -20.57 20.51
N LYS A 502 17.44 -21.13 21.62
CA LYS A 502 18.63 -20.63 22.31
C LYS A 502 19.86 -20.76 21.42
N VAL A 503 20.89 -19.96 21.69
CA VAL A 503 22.18 -20.05 20.99
C VAL A 503 23.33 -20.18 21.99
N VAL A 504 24.16 -21.20 21.78
CA VAL A 504 25.35 -21.46 22.57
C VAL A 504 26.54 -21.52 21.62
N VAL A 505 27.50 -20.63 21.82
CA VAL A 505 28.76 -20.61 21.07
C VAL A 505 29.82 -21.38 21.85
N SER A 506 30.62 -22.20 21.16
CA SER A 506 31.78 -22.88 21.76
C SER A 506 32.67 -21.90 22.53
N GLU A 507 33.06 -22.27 23.75
CA GLU A 507 33.95 -21.44 24.59
C GLU A 507 35.30 -21.16 23.93
N SER A 508 35.78 -22.11 23.12
CA SER A 508 37.02 -22.04 22.35
C SER A 508 36.92 -21.16 21.10
N ASN A 509 35.72 -20.69 20.73
CA ASN A 509 35.55 -19.79 19.58
C ASN A 509 36.31 -18.46 19.83
N LYS A 510 37.12 -18.05 18.86
CA LYS A 510 38.00 -16.87 18.99
C LYS A 510 37.36 -15.56 18.52
N ASN A 511 36.26 -15.63 17.76
CA ASN A 511 35.68 -14.50 17.05
C ASN A 511 34.36 -14.02 17.66
N ILE A 512 33.57 -14.95 18.20
CA ILE A 512 32.25 -14.68 18.76
C ILE A 512 32.05 -15.39 20.10
N LYS A 513 31.02 -14.96 20.84
CA LYS A 513 30.58 -15.57 22.10
C LYS A 513 29.07 -15.44 22.25
N SER A 514 28.44 -16.39 22.94
CA SER A 514 27.05 -16.26 23.37
C SER A 514 26.96 -15.63 24.75
N VAL A 515 25.90 -14.86 25.00
CA VAL A 515 25.54 -14.30 26.31
C VAL A 515 24.06 -14.63 26.57
N ASP A 516 23.75 -15.02 27.81
CA ASP A 516 22.39 -15.35 28.29
C ASP A 516 21.62 -16.32 27.39
N ASP A 517 22.32 -17.29 26.78
CA ASP A 517 21.80 -18.29 25.83
C ASP A 517 20.98 -17.73 24.65
N SER A 518 21.08 -16.44 24.35
CA SER A 518 20.15 -15.76 23.43
C SER A 518 20.79 -14.71 22.55
N MET A 519 21.92 -14.14 22.99
CA MET A 519 22.64 -13.11 22.26
C MET A 519 23.96 -13.65 21.73
N VAL A 520 24.32 -13.29 20.50
CA VAL A 520 25.65 -13.55 19.90
C VAL A 520 26.38 -12.23 19.73
N LEU A 521 27.54 -12.13 20.37
CA LEU A 521 28.39 -10.95 20.33
C LEU A 521 29.74 -11.29 19.69
N SER A 522 30.45 -10.26 19.21
CA SER A 522 31.89 -10.34 18.98
C SER A 522 32.62 -10.78 20.25
N LYS A 523 33.79 -11.41 20.11
CA LYS A 523 34.55 -11.94 21.26
C LYS A 523 34.88 -10.85 22.29
N ASP A 524 35.22 -9.66 21.82
CA ASP A 524 35.46 -8.48 22.66
C ASP A 524 34.18 -7.88 23.28
N GLY A 525 32.99 -8.31 22.82
CA GLY A 525 31.69 -7.89 23.34
C GLY A 525 31.20 -6.55 22.80
N LYS A 526 31.83 -5.98 21.78
CA LYS A 526 31.50 -4.65 21.24
C LYS A 526 30.40 -4.66 20.19
N ILE A 527 30.24 -5.73 19.43
CA ILE A 527 29.21 -5.85 18.39
C ILE A 527 28.22 -6.91 18.82
N LEU A 528 26.93 -6.56 18.83
CA LEU A 528 25.84 -7.52 19.00
C LEU A 528 25.32 -7.92 17.61
N TYR A 529 25.59 -9.16 17.21
CA TYR A 529 25.26 -9.70 15.89
C TYR A 529 23.82 -10.22 15.80
N ALA A 530 23.33 -10.87 16.86
CA ALA A 530 22.01 -11.47 16.87
C ALA A 530 21.44 -11.59 18.28
N ALA A 531 20.11 -11.48 18.38
CA ALA A 531 19.34 -11.70 19.60
C ALA A 531 18.10 -12.57 19.30
N CYS A 532 18.17 -13.84 19.72
CA CYS A 532 17.15 -14.85 19.45
C CYS A 532 15.92 -14.63 20.34
N SER A 533 14.73 -14.87 19.80
CA SER A 533 13.46 -14.60 20.49
C SER A 533 13.10 -15.60 21.59
N SER A 534 13.97 -16.57 21.92
CA SER A 534 13.71 -17.55 23.00
C SER A 534 13.56 -16.92 24.40
N VAL A 535 13.91 -15.63 24.55
CA VAL A 535 13.73 -14.82 25.76
C VAL A 535 13.03 -13.51 25.41
N GLY A 536 12.13 -13.06 26.29
CA GLY A 536 11.40 -11.80 26.12
C GLY A 536 12.11 -10.58 26.73
N GLU A 537 13.07 -10.80 27.63
CA GLU A 537 13.89 -9.77 28.26
C GLU A 537 15.34 -9.93 27.83
N PHE A 538 15.95 -8.83 27.36
CA PHE A 538 17.34 -8.80 26.90
C PHE A 538 18.18 -7.86 27.77
N ASN A 539 19.14 -8.42 28.48
CA ASN A 539 20.12 -7.65 29.25
C ASN A 539 21.36 -7.39 28.39
N ILE A 540 21.26 -6.43 27.46
CA ILE A 540 22.36 -6.12 26.54
C ILE A 540 23.59 -5.66 27.36
N PRO A 541 24.76 -6.32 27.22
CA PRO A 541 25.94 -5.97 28.00
C PRO A 541 26.40 -4.54 27.76
N ASN A 542 26.87 -3.86 28.81
CA ASN A 542 27.44 -2.51 28.70
C ASN A 542 28.71 -2.45 27.81
N THR A 543 29.30 -3.58 27.43
CA THR A 543 30.41 -3.59 26.47
C THR A 543 29.97 -3.31 25.04
N VAL A 544 28.68 -3.45 24.73
CA VAL A 544 28.15 -3.30 23.37
C VAL A 544 28.21 -1.85 22.93
N GLU A 545 28.87 -1.62 21.79
CA GLU A 545 28.98 -0.33 21.12
C GLU A 545 28.14 -0.29 19.83
N ILE A 546 27.87 -1.43 19.19
CA ILE A 546 27.18 -1.54 17.91
C ILE A 546 26.05 -2.58 18.00
N ILE A 547 24.83 -2.17 17.63
CA ILE A 547 23.71 -3.07 17.34
C ILE A 547 23.67 -3.32 15.83
N ASP A 548 23.97 -4.55 15.42
CA ASP A 548 24.19 -4.85 14.01
C ASP A 548 22.89 -4.97 13.18
N THR A 549 23.06 -5.02 11.86
CA THR A 549 22.00 -5.14 10.87
C THR A 549 21.12 -6.34 11.18
N GLN A 550 19.80 -6.11 11.29
CA GLN A 550 18.81 -7.16 11.56
C GLN A 550 19.03 -7.95 12.86
N CYS A 551 19.77 -7.41 13.84
CA CYS A 551 20.10 -8.10 15.09
C CYS A 551 18.88 -8.69 15.85
N PHE A 552 17.80 -7.92 15.97
CA PHE A 552 16.52 -8.28 16.61
C PHE A 552 15.41 -8.48 15.57
N VAL A 553 15.74 -8.76 14.31
CA VAL A 553 14.73 -8.88 13.27
C VAL A 553 13.78 -10.04 13.57
N ARG A 554 12.48 -9.84 13.36
CA ARG A 554 11.44 -10.86 13.62
C ARG A 554 11.51 -11.44 15.04
N ASN A 555 11.99 -10.66 16.01
CA ASN A 555 11.93 -11.05 17.40
C ASN A 555 10.50 -10.85 17.90
N TYR A 556 9.81 -11.94 18.21
CA TYR A 556 8.38 -11.93 18.56
C TYR A 556 8.09 -11.87 20.06
N ASN A 557 9.14 -11.83 20.89
CA ASN A 557 9.01 -11.81 22.35
C ASN A 557 9.59 -10.54 22.98
N ILE A 558 10.35 -9.74 22.23
CA ILE A 558 10.81 -8.42 22.68
C ILE A 558 9.62 -7.47 22.81
N LYS A 559 9.56 -6.73 23.92
CA LYS A 559 8.54 -5.71 24.19
C LYS A 559 9.17 -4.35 24.45
N ASP A 560 9.87 -4.21 25.56
CA ASP A 560 10.47 -2.94 25.97
C ASP A 560 11.98 -3.13 26.08
N LEU A 561 12.74 -2.15 25.58
CA LEU A 561 14.19 -2.23 25.56
C LEU A 561 14.84 -0.91 25.97
N VAL A 562 15.79 -0.98 26.90
CA VAL A 562 16.67 0.14 27.23
C VAL A 562 18.06 -0.21 26.70
N LEU A 563 18.54 0.54 25.72
CA LEU A 563 19.88 0.31 25.17
C LEU A 563 20.95 0.86 26.13
N PRO A 564 22.06 0.13 26.34
CA PRO A 564 23.09 0.55 27.29
C PRO A 564 23.84 1.79 26.81
N GLU A 565 24.32 2.62 27.74
CA GLU A 565 24.93 3.93 27.46
C GLU A 565 26.19 3.89 26.59
N ASN A 566 26.74 2.72 26.27
CA ASN A 566 27.90 2.61 25.36
C ASN A 566 27.52 2.40 23.89
N VAL A 567 26.23 2.20 23.56
CA VAL A 567 25.78 1.99 22.17
C VAL A 567 25.93 3.27 21.34
N LYS A 568 26.87 3.24 20.39
CA LYS A 568 27.20 4.33 19.47
C LYS A 568 26.46 4.24 18.15
N GLU A 569 26.21 3.03 17.66
CA GLU A 569 25.66 2.77 16.32
C GLU A 569 24.52 1.74 16.34
N ILE A 570 23.43 2.05 15.65
CA ILE A 570 22.31 1.14 15.38
C ILE A 570 22.15 1.00 13.86
N ARG A 571 22.38 -0.21 13.34
CA ARG A 571 22.39 -0.47 11.89
C ARG A 571 21.03 -0.84 11.32
N SER A 572 20.97 -0.94 9.99
CA SER A 572 19.73 -1.04 9.22
C SER A 572 18.86 -2.21 9.66
N ALA A 573 17.55 -1.96 9.79
CA ALA A 573 16.57 -2.97 10.19
C ALA A 573 16.90 -3.75 11.47
N ALA A 574 17.73 -3.19 12.37
CA ALA A 574 18.14 -3.84 13.61
C ALA A 574 16.96 -4.40 14.41
N PHE A 575 15.79 -3.76 14.39
CA PHE A 575 14.58 -4.21 15.09
C PHE A 575 13.44 -4.59 14.15
N GLY A 576 13.68 -4.72 12.85
CA GLY A 576 12.62 -4.85 11.85
C GLY A 576 11.72 -6.07 12.09
N TYR A 577 10.42 -5.95 11.79
CA TYR A 577 9.42 -7.01 11.94
C TYR A 577 9.30 -7.59 13.37
N SER A 578 9.80 -6.89 14.39
CA SER A 578 9.71 -7.33 15.79
C SER A 578 8.42 -6.87 16.47
N THR A 579 8.15 -7.41 17.66
CA THR A 579 7.04 -7.01 18.54
C THR A 579 7.41 -5.87 19.50
N LEU A 580 8.53 -5.18 19.27
CA LEU A 580 9.00 -4.08 20.10
C LEU A 580 7.91 -3.00 20.27
N CYS A 581 7.54 -2.73 21.52
CA CYS A 581 6.56 -1.74 21.94
C CYS A 581 7.18 -0.40 22.32
N SER A 582 8.33 -0.42 22.98
CA SER A 582 9.07 0.79 23.34
C SER A 582 10.58 0.59 23.37
N ILE A 583 11.32 1.68 23.09
CA ILE A 583 12.78 1.67 23.17
C ILE A 583 13.34 2.99 23.69
N GLU A 584 14.31 2.92 24.60
CA GLU A 584 15.12 4.05 25.04
C GLU A 584 16.52 3.98 24.39
N ILE A 585 16.84 5.01 23.62
CA ILE A 585 18.12 5.17 22.90
C ILE A 585 19.05 6.09 23.72
N PRO A 586 20.28 5.66 24.05
CA PRO A 586 21.19 6.39 24.93
C PRO A 586 21.77 7.65 24.28
N ASN A 587 22.42 8.48 25.11
CA ASN A 587 23.00 9.72 24.63
C ASN A 587 24.19 9.47 23.70
N SER A 588 24.96 8.43 23.96
CA SER A 588 26.13 8.02 23.17
C SER A 588 25.84 7.62 21.71
N THR A 589 24.59 7.26 21.36
CA THR A 589 24.25 6.83 20.00
C THR A 589 24.38 7.98 19.02
N ASN A 590 25.40 7.95 18.17
CA ASN A 590 25.65 8.99 17.16
C ASN A 590 25.16 8.59 15.76
N THR A 591 24.87 7.30 15.54
CA THR A 591 24.47 6.77 14.24
C THR A 591 23.23 5.87 14.38
N ILE A 592 22.16 6.20 13.66
CA ILE A 592 20.97 5.38 13.49
C ILE A 592 20.74 5.26 11.99
N ALA A 593 20.89 4.06 11.44
CA ALA A 593 20.74 3.82 10.01
C ALA A 593 19.29 3.94 9.53
N GLY A 594 19.06 3.85 8.22
CA GLY A 594 17.70 3.76 7.68
C GLY A 594 17.00 2.47 8.11
N ASN A 595 15.67 2.49 8.14
CA ASN A 595 14.83 1.29 8.28
C ASN A 595 14.99 0.49 9.59
N VAL A 596 15.62 1.04 10.63
CA VAL A 596 15.82 0.38 11.94
C VAL A 596 14.56 -0.30 12.49
N PHE A 597 13.40 0.36 12.39
CA PHE A 597 12.12 -0.10 12.94
C PHE A 597 11.11 -0.51 11.85
N THR A 598 11.61 -1.01 10.71
CA THR A 598 10.77 -1.44 9.59
C THR A 598 9.71 -2.45 10.05
N ASN A 599 8.43 -2.18 9.76
CA ASN A 599 7.31 -3.07 10.09
C ASN A 599 7.22 -3.47 11.59
N CYS A 600 7.65 -2.61 12.51
CA CYS A 600 7.42 -2.79 13.96
C CYS A 600 6.01 -2.30 14.35
N ALA A 601 4.98 -3.09 14.03
CA ALA A 601 3.58 -2.67 14.17
C ALA A 601 3.13 -2.32 15.60
N GLN A 602 3.84 -2.82 16.62
CA GLN A 602 3.51 -2.59 18.04
C GLN A 602 4.27 -1.40 18.65
N LEU A 603 5.20 -0.79 17.92
CA LEU A 603 6.06 0.27 18.46
C LEU A 603 5.25 1.55 18.73
N THR A 604 5.15 1.91 20.00
CA THR A 604 4.39 3.06 20.49
C THR A 604 5.25 4.20 21.01
N SER A 605 6.49 3.93 21.43
CA SER A 605 7.36 4.93 22.04
C SER A 605 8.83 4.73 21.66
N ILE A 606 9.50 5.82 21.28
CA ILE A 606 10.95 5.89 21.14
C ILE A 606 11.40 7.08 21.97
N LYS A 607 12.19 6.83 23.02
CA LYS A 607 12.78 7.89 23.84
C LYS A 607 14.21 8.12 23.38
N ILE A 608 14.50 9.36 22.98
CA ILE A 608 15.86 9.81 22.64
C ILE A 608 16.24 10.86 23.67
N ASN A 609 17.33 10.63 24.40
CA ASN A 609 17.69 11.47 25.55
C ASN A 609 18.30 12.85 25.17
N LYS A 610 18.39 13.21 23.87
CA LYS A 610 18.78 14.56 23.39
C LYS A 610 18.33 14.83 21.94
N GLU A 611 18.01 16.09 21.62
CA GLU A 611 17.87 16.60 20.24
C GLU A 611 19.19 16.37 19.47
N LYS A 612 19.16 15.61 18.37
CA LYS A 612 20.34 15.23 17.59
C LYS A 612 20.24 15.73 16.15
N SER A 613 21.21 16.54 15.73
CA SER A 613 21.52 16.80 14.33
C SER A 613 22.46 15.70 13.81
N GLY A 614 22.05 14.95 12.80
CA GLY A 614 22.90 13.91 12.19
C GLY A 614 22.26 12.54 11.94
N ILE A 615 20.97 12.37 12.19
CA ILE A 615 20.28 11.13 11.81
C ILE A 615 20.13 11.10 10.29
N SER A 616 20.94 10.26 9.62
CA SER A 616 20.87 10.08 8.16
C SER A 616 19.97 8.89 7.83
N GLY A 617 18.80 9.18 7.25
CA GLY A 617 17.82 8.19 6.80
C GLY A 617 16.56 8.17 7.64
N SER A 618 15.42 7.84 7.02
CA SER A 618 14.19 7.52 7.75
C SER A 618 14.42 6.20 8.50
N PRO A 619 14.30 6.14 9.84
CA PRO A 619 14.37 4.88 10.57
C PRO A 619 13.19 3.93 10.27
N TRP A 620 12.26 4.37 9.40
CA TRP A 620 11.02 3.69 9.05
C TRP A 620 10.95 3.35 7.55
N SER A 621 10.46 2.14 7.22
CA SER A 621 9.85 1.82 5.92
C SER A 621 8.41 1.27 6.07
N CYS A 622 7.46 2.18 6.38
CA CYS A 622 5.98 2.02 6.48
C CYS A 622 5.41 1.60 7.86
N PRO A 623 4.16 1.95 8.24
CA PRO A 623 3.45 3.24 8.18
C PRO A 623 3.40 3.90 9.58
N LEU A 624 3.77 5.16 9.71
CA LEU A 624 3.42 5.96 10.88
C LEU A 624 2.89 7.31 10.42
N GLY A 625 1.56 7.40 10.21
CA GLY A 625 0.89 8.69 10.31
C GLY A 625 1.12 9.31 11.70
N GLU A 626 1.00 10.63 11.86
CA GLU A 626 1.18 11.47 13.08
C GLU A 626 2.44 11.26 13.95
N ARG A 627 2.91 10.03 14.21
CA ARG A 627 4.07 9.70 15.05
C ARG A 627 5.42 10.01 14.41
N ALA A 628 5.54 9.97 13.08
CA ALA A 628 6.74 10.46 12.39
C ALA A 628 6.92 11.99 12.58
N VAL A 629 5.82 12.72 12.73
CA VAL A 629 5.82 14.17 13.01
C VAL A 629 6.30 14.45 14.44
N GLU A 630 6.08 13.54 15.39
CA GLU A 630 6.58 13.64 16.76
C GLU A 630 8.07 13.30 16.88
N TRP A 631 8.62 12.49 15.97
CA TRP A 631 10.06 12.21 15.87
C TRP A 631 10.83 13.34 15.16
N LEU A 632 10.18 14.04 14.21
CA LEU A 632 10.75 15.20 13.52
C LEU A 632 10.64 16.51 14.32
N LYS A 633 9.73 16.56 15.31
CA LYS A 633 9.57 17.66 16.27
C LYS A 633 10.53 17.47 17.44
#